data_AF-A0A2G9U9W8-F1
#
_entry.id   AF-A0A2G9U9W8-F1
#
_cell.length_a   1.000
_cell.length_b   1.000
_cell.length_c   1.000
_cell.angle_alpha   90.00
_cell.angle_beta   90.00
_cell.angle_gamma   90.00
#
_symmetry.space_group_name_H-M   'P 1'
#
loop_
_entity.id
_entity.type
_entity.pdbx_description
1 polymer ?
#
loop_
_entity_poly.entity_id
_entity_poly.type
_entity_poly.pdbx_seq_one_letter_code
_entity_poly.pdbx_strand_id
1 'polypeptide(L)'
;MVSVEVTGQFECKRKPGTAVFVELRERDVFKDDILSWTTVDAQHPFKLRGEEYEIFDVEPYLLVKHDCSDVNQELTINLGKVRGDTKFELGKISLADQTDKGVEDDSAQKTQNFT
;
A
#
# COMPACT_ATOMS: atom_id res chain seq x y z
N MET A 1 15.09 16.78 10.23
CA MET A 1 15.21 15.63 9.33
C MET A 1 14.25 14.58 9.83
N VAL A 2 13.31 14.20 8.99
CA VAL A 2 12.36 13.12 9.22
C VAL A 2 12.71 11.99 8.27
N SER A 3 12.67 10.75 8.73
CA SER A 3 12.85 9.59 7.86
C SER A 3 11.70 8.61 8.02
N VAL A 4 11.24 8.10 6.88
CA VAL A 4 10.10 7.19 6.80
C VAL A 4 10.56 5.95 6.05
N GLU A 5 10.47 4.79 6.71
CA GLU A 5 10.70 3.49 6.09
C GLU A 5 9.39 2.70 6.10
N VAL A 6 9.00 2.16 4.95
CA VAL A 6 7.78 1.36 4.80
C VAL A 6 8.14 0.01 4.22
N THR A 7 7.64 -1.04 4.85
CA THR A 7 7.74 -2.42 4.36
C THR A 7 6.36 -3.03 4.20
N GLY A 8 6.25 -3.98 3.28
CA GLY A 8 5.00 -4.70 3.05
C GLY A 8 5.13 -5.67 1.90
N GLN A 9 4.02 -6.30 1.55
CA GLN A 9 3.91 -7.20 0.41
C GLN A 9 2.53 -7.00 -0.20
N PHE A 10 2.47 -6.72 -1.50
CA PHE A 10 1.18 -6.72 -2.19
C PHE A 10 0.75 -8.16 -2.50
N GLU A 11 -0.54 -8.36 -2.75
CA GLU A 11 -1.08 -9.62 -3.24
C GLU A 11 -2.07 -9.34 -4.39
N CYS A 12 -1.79 -9.92 -5.56
CA CYS A 12 -2.71 -9.94 -6.69
C CYS A 12 -3.06 -11.39 -7.06
N LYS A 13 -4.24 -11.85 -6.63
CA LYS A 13 -4.68 -13.25 -6.86
C LYS A 13 -5.00 -13.54 -8.33
N ARG A 14 -5.54 -12.55 -9.07
CA ARG A 14 -5.98 -12.71 -10.47
C ARG A 14 -4.81 -12.78 -11.45
N LYS A 15 -3.77 -11.99 -11.18
CA LYS A 15 -2.63 -11.81 -12.07
C LYS A 15 -1.32 -11.86 -11.28
N PRO A 16 -0.79 -13.07 -11.00
CA PRO A 16 0.54 -13.21 -10.44
C PRO A 16 1.60 -12.55 -11.32
N GLY A 17 2.63 -11.99 -10.70
CA GLY A 17 3.67 -11.23 -11.38
C GLY A 17 3.29 -9.79 -11.71
N THR A 18 2.14 -9.29 -11.21
CA THR A 18 1.72 -7.90 -11.43
C THR A 18 2.79 -6.95 -10.89
N ALA A 19 3.31 -6.08 -11.77
CA ALA A 19 4.20 -5.01 -11.36
C ALA A 19 3.39 -3.93 -10.63
N VAL A 20 3.85 -3.56 -9.44
CA VAL A 20 3.25 -2.55 -8.58
C VAL A 20 4.24 -1.41 -8.43
N PHE A 21 3.85 -0.24 -8.92
CA PHE A 21 4.63 0.97 -8.78
C PHE A 21 4.20 1.69 -7.50
N VAL A 22 5.15 2.00 -6.62
CA VAL A 22 4.90 2.58 -5.29
C VAL A 22 5.70 3.85 -5.17
N GLU A 23 5.02 4.94 -4.86
CA GLU A 23 5.65 6.21 -4.46
C GLU A 23 5.36 6.45 -2.98
N LEU A 24 6.40 6.73 -2.21
CA LEU A 24 6.29 7.34 -0.90
C LEU A 24 6.26 8.85 -1.10
N ARG A 25 5.14 9.46 -0.74
CA ARG A 25 4.90 10.88 -0.91
C ARG A 25 4.67 11.56 0.42
N GLU A 26 4.94 12.85 0.45
CA GLU A 26 4.63 13.78 1.53
C GLU A 26 3.46 14.65 1.06
N ARG A 27 2.46 14.89 1.92
CA ARG A 27 1.31 15.72 1.56
C ARG A 27 1.59 17.16 1.93
N ASP A 28 1.50 18.01 0.92
CA ASP A 28 1.87 19.41 1.05
C ASP A 28 0.74 20.34 0.58
N VAL A 29 0.74 21.60 1.05
CA VAL A 29 -0.37 22.54 0.75
C VAL A 29 -0.43 22.89 -0.74
N PHE A 30 0.72 22.99 -1.39
CA PHE A 30 0.81 23.42 -2.80
C PHE A 30 1.12 22.27 -3.74
N LYS A 31 2.03 21.38 -3.36
CA LYS A 31 2.45 20.26 -4.20
C LYS A 31 3.11 19.19 -3.35
N ASP A 32 2.51 18.02 -3.34
CA ASP A 32 3.08 16.83 -2.71
C ASP A 32 4.45 16.48 -3.27
N ASP A 33 5.38 16.18 -2.37
CA ASP A 33 6.72 15.75 -2.70
C ASP A 33 6.82 14.24 -2.81
N ILE A 34 7.64 13.77 -3.76
CA ILE A 34 7.98 12.35 -3.89
C ILE A 34 9.28 12.13 -3.12
N LEU A 35 9.17 11.49 -1.95
CA LEU A 35 10.32 11.20 -1.09
C LEU A 35 11.14 10.02 -1.61
N SER A 36 10.47 9.02 -2.21
CA SER A 36 11.09 7.83 -2.77
C SER A 36 10.10 7.05 -3.63
N TRP A 37 10.60 6.15 -4.48
CA TRP A 37 9.75 5.24 -5.24
C TRP A 37 10.41 3.89 -5.50
N THR A 38 9.59 2.88 -5.79
CA THR A 38 10.06 1.56 -6.21
C THR A 38 9.03 0.88 -7.11
N THR A 39 9.47 -0.15 -7.84
CA THR A 39 8.59 -1.11 -8.51
C THR A 39 8.82 -2.47 -7.89
N VAL A 40 7.75 -3.12 -7.44
CA VAL A 40 7.80 -4.45 -6.83
C VAL A 40 6.78 -5.36 -7.50
N ASP A 41 7.10 -6.64 -7.58
CA ASP A 41 6.17 -7.67 -7.99
C ASP A 41 5.17 -7.97 -6.86
N ALA A 42 3.87 -8.10 -7.19
CA ALA A 42 2.79 -8.32 -6.24
C ALA A 42 2.81 -9.68 -5.49
N GLN A 43 3.90 -10.44 -5.54
CA GLN A 43 4.17 -11.57 -4.64
C GLN A 43 5.44 -11.38 -3.79
N HIS A 44 6.18 -10.30 -3.99
CA HIS A 44 7.45 -10.08 -3.31
C HIS A 44 7.35 -8.97 -2.26
N PRO A 45 8.13 -9.07 -1.17
CA PRO A 45 8.20 -8.00 -0.19
C PRO A 45 8.87 -6.76 -0.80
N PHE A 46 8.38 -5.57 -0.43
CA PHE A 46 9.03 -4.30 -0.70
C PHE A 46 9.56 -3.67 0.58
N LYS A 47 10.58 -2.83 0.41
CA LYS A 47 11.07 -1.89 1.40
C LYS A 47 11.35 -0.58 0.68
N LEU A 48 10.77 0.51 1.19
CA LEU A 48 10.91 1.84 0.62
C LEU A 48 11.27 2.81 1.73
N ARG A 49 12.28 3.65 1.51
CA ARG A 49 12.70 4.67 2.49
C ARG A 49 12.82 6.02 1.80
N GLY A 50 12.28 7.04 2.45
CA GLY A 50 12.38 8.45 2.06
C GLY A 50 12.76 9.32 3.25
N GLU A 51 13.28 10.51 2.97
CA GLU A 51 13.72 11.49 3.96
C GLU A 51 13.23 12.86 3.55
N GLU A 52 12.89 13.69 4.53
CA GLU A 52 12.40 15.04 4.33
C GLU A 52 12.99 16.01 5.37
N TYR A 53 13.21 17.26 4.97
CA TYR A 53 13.73 18.33 5.81
C TYR A 53 12.64 19.35 6.15
N GLU A 54 11.69 18.94 6.98
CA GLU A 54 10.68 19.84 7.53
C GLU A 54 10.93 20.21 8.99
N ILE A 55 10.41 21.40 9.34
CA ILE A 55 10.36 21.93 10.72
C ILE A 55 9.13 21.38 11.46
N PHE A 56 8.08 21.01 10.73
CA PHE A 56 6.79 20.55 11.26
C PHE A 56 6.61 19.03 11.05
N ASP A 57 5.35 18.58 11.18
CA ASP A 57 4.98 17.18 10.96
C ASP A 57 4.79 16.96 9.48
N VAL A 58 5.40 15.89 8.97
CA VAL A 58 5.12 15.41 7.63
C VAL A 58 3.88 14.52 7.63
N GLU A 59 3.14 14.52 6.52
CA GLU A 59 1.95 13.68 6.30
C GLU A 59 2.19 12.64 5.19
N PRO A 60 3.06 11.65 5.38
CA PRO A 60 3.41 10.72 4.34
C PRO A 60 2.29 9.74 4.01
N TYR A 61 2.26 9.34 2.75
CA TYR A 61 1.36 8.33 2.23
C TYR A 61 2.03 7.54 1.11
N LEU A 62 1.54 6.33 0.85
CA LEU A 62 1.90 5.60 -0.36
C LEU A 62 0.87 5.86 -1.46
N LEU A 63 1.34 6.25 -2.64
CA LEU A 63 0.57 6.14 -3.89
C LEU A 63 1.00 4.85 -4.60
N VAL A 64 0.08 3.89 -4.69
CA VAL A 64 0.30 2.57 -5.26
C VAL A 64 -0.43 2.47 -6.57
N LYS A 65 0.27 2.16 -7.67
CA LYS A 65 -0.30 2.00 -9.02
C LYS A 65 -0.10 0.57 -9.50
N HIS A 66 -1.15 -0.04 -10.02
CA HIS A 66 -1.13 -1.44 -10.47
C HIS A 66 -2.20 -1.72 -11.52
N ASP A 67 -2.16 -2.90 -12.15
CA ASP A 67 -3.14 -3.36 -13.14
C ASP A 67 -3.73 -4.75 -12.82
N CYS A 68 -3.80 -5.10 -11.53
CA CYS A 68 -4.28 -6.41 -11.03
C CYS A 68 -5.65 -6.86 -11.59
N SER A 69 -6.54 -5.93 -11.92
CA SER A 69 -7.89 -6.16 -12.48
C SER A 69 -7.97 -5.87 -13.99
N ASP A 70 -6.86 -5.95 -14.72
CA ASP A 70 -6.73 -5.65 -16.15
C ASP A 70 -7.01 -4.19 -16.54
N VAL A 71 -7.17 -3.32 -15.55
CA VAL A 71 -7.28 -1.87 -15.68
C VAL A 71 -6.30 -1.20 -14.74
N ASN A 72 -5.76 -0.04 -15.13
CA ASN A 72 -4.88 0.74 -14.26
C ASN A 72 -5.68 1.29 -13.07
N GLN A 73 -5.21 0.98 -11.87
CA GLN A 73 -5.80 1.39 -10.60
C GLN A 73 -4.77 2.08 -9.72
N GLU A 74 -5.27 2.97 -8.87
CA GLU A 74 -4.48 3.65 -7.86
C GLU A 74 -5.07 3.39 -6.46
N LEU A 75 -4.21 3.11 -5.49
CA LEU A 75 -4.53 2.96 -4.08
C LEU A 75 -3.69 3.95 -3.29
N THR A 76 -4.33 4.74 -2.43
CA THR A 76 -3.64 5.61 -1.47
C THR A 76 -3.66 4.98 -0.08
N ILE A 77 -2.49 4.81 0.52
CA ILE A 77 -2.35 4.32 1.90
C ILE A 77 -1.79 5.45 2.76
N ASN A 78 -2.63 6.05 3.61
CA ASN A 78 -2.19 7.10 4.53
C ASN A 78 -1.40 6.49 5.70
N LEU A 79 -0.22 7.03 5.99
CA LEU A 79 0.63 6.57 7.11
C LEU A 79 0.43 7.42 8.38
N GLY A 80 -0.32 8.52 8.26
CA GLY A 80 -0.57 9.46 9.36
C GLY A 80 0.55 10.49 9.51
N LYS A 81 0.43 11.35 10.53
CA LYS A 81 1.44 12.37 10.84
C LYS A 81 2.65 11.76 11.50
N VAL A 82 3.84 12.22 11.11
CA VAL A 82 5.09 11.69 11.65
C VAL A 82 6.06 12.79 12.06
N ARG A 83 6.83 12.51 13.10
CA ARG A 83 7.95 13.30 13.59
C ARG A 83 9.14 12.38 13.81
N GLY A 84 10.30 12.73 13.25
CA GLY A 84 11.54 11.95 13.40
C GLY A 84 11.52 10.60 12.68
N ASP A 85 12.44 9.71 13.03
CA ASP A 85 12.63 8.43 12.33
C ASP A 85 11.51 7.43 12.66
N THR A 86 10.76 7.01 11.64
CA THR A 86 9.61 6.11 11.81
C THR A 86 9.60 4.98 10.79
N LYS A 87 9.14 3.80 11.23
CA LYS A 87 9.01 2.60 10.40
C LYS A 87 7.57 2.10 10.41
N PHE A 88 7.06 1.77 9.24
CA PHE A 88 5.73 1.19 9.04
C PHE A 88 5.86 -0.21 8.44
N GLU A 89 5.24 -1.20 9.10
CA GLU A 89 5.18 -2.58 8.62
C GLU A 89 3.73 -2.89 8.24
N LEU A 90 3.41 -2.75 6.95
CA LEU A 90 2.02 -2.84 6.45
C LEU A 90 1.50 -4.28 6.32
N GLY A 91 2.38 -5.27 6.47
CA GLY A 91 2.04 -6.66 6.23
C GLY A 91 1.62 -6.91 4.77
N LYS A 92 0.57 -7.72 4.59
CA LYS A 92 0.05 -8.09 3.26
C LYS A 92 -1.10 -7.18 2.84
N ILE A 93 -1.01 -6.64 1.63
CA ILE A 93 -1.97 -5.69 1.07
C ILE A 93 -2.61 -6.32 -0.18
N SER A 94 -3.90 -6.63 -0.10
CA SER A 94 -4.65 -7.12 -1.26
C SER A 94 -4.87 -6.00 -2.27
N LEU A 95 -4.49 -6.23 -3.53
CA LEU A 95 -4.77 -5.34 -4.68
C LEU A 95 -6.07 -5.72 -5.41
N ALA A 96 -6.94 -6.50 -4.75
CA ALA A 96 -8.24 -6.85 -5.30
C ALA A 96 -9.06 -5.59 -5.62
N ASP A 97 -9.95 -5.76 -6.59
CA ASP A 97 -10.72 -4.68 -7.17
C ASP A 97 -11.54 -3.97 -6.08
N GLN A 98 -11.56 -2.63 -6.04
CA GLN A 98 -12.39 -1.90 -5.06
C GLN A 98 -13.90 -2.12 -5.29
N THR A 99 -14.26 -2.74 -6.41
CA THR A 99 -15.61 -3.22 -6.75
C THR A 99 -15.99 -4.51 -5.99
N ASP A 100 -15.03 -5.26 -5.44
CA ASP A 100 -15.28 -6.49 -4.66
C ASP A 100 -15.75 -6.21 -3.22
N LYS A 101 -15.80 -4.95 -2.78
CA LYS A 101 -16.46 -4.58 -1.50
C LYS A 101 -17.99 -4.79 -1.51
N GLY A 102 -18.55 -5.33 -2.60
CA GLY A 102 -19.97 -5.62 -2.76
C GLY A 102 -20.34 -7.10 -2.95
N VAL A 103 -19.41 -8.05 -2.88
CA VAL A 103 -19.72 -9.48 -2.97
C VAL A 103 -18.99 -10.23 -1.85
N GLU A 104 -19.50 -10.07 -0.63
CA GLU A 104 -19.31 -11.10 0.39
C GLU A 104 -20.19 -12.28 -0.04
N ASP A 105 -19.54 -13.29 -0.62
CA ASP A 105 -20.14 -14.54 -1.06
C ASP A 105 -20.70 -15.28 0.17
N ASP A 106 -22.02 -15.14 0.35
CA ASP A 106 -22.86 -16.02 1.16
C ASP A 106 -22.95 -17.39 0.48
N SER A 107 -21.83 -18.11 0.42
CA SER A 107 -21.89 -19.54 0.16
C SER A 107 -20.68 -20.31 0.71
N ALA A 108 -21.03 -21.19 1.66
CA ALA A 108 -20.33 -22.41 2.04
C ALA A 108 -19.13 -22.30 2.98
N GLN A 109 -19.42 -22.46 4.28
CA GLN A 109 -18.79 -23.53 5.08
C GLN A 109 -19.86 -24.24 5.91
N LYS A 110 -20.43 -25.30 5.32
CA LYS A 110 -21.16 -26.35 6.04
C LYS A 110 -20.23 -27.53 6.28
N THR A 111 -20.02 -27.87 7.55
CA THR A 111 -19.70 -29.23 8.07
C THR A 111 -19.91 -29.14 9.61
N GLN A 112 -21.04 -29.57 10.17
CA GLN A 112 -21.34 -30.94 10.65
C GLN A 112 -20.25 -31.52 11.59
N ASN A 113 -20.54 -31.63 12.91
CA ASN A 113 -20.78 -32.93 13.58
C ASN A 113 -20.99 -32.86 15.12
N PHE A 114 -22.11 -33.46 15.53
CA PHE A 114 -22.39 -34.31 16.71
C PHE A 114 -21.67 -34.10 18.06
N THR A 115 -22.43 -33.82 19.12
CA THR A 115 -22.99 -34.82 20.06
C THR A 115 -24.09 -34.16 20.90
#